data_AF-A0A948RXE8-F1
#
_entry.id   AF-A0A948RXE8-F1
#
_cell.length_a   1.000
_cell.length_b   1.000
_cell.length_c   1.000
_cell.angle_alpha   90.00
_cell.angle_beta   90.00
_cell.angle_gamma   90.00
#
_symmetry.space_group_name_H-M   'P 1'
#
loop_
_entity.id
_entity.type
_entity.pdbx_description
1 polymer ?
#
loop_
_entity_poly.entity_id
_entity_poly.type
_entity_poly.pdbx_seq_one_letter_code
_entity_poly.pdbx_strand_id
1 'polypeptide(L)'
;MRDQHLGELLFSLMTMDVRNTARSVHFTLPESVWEQEREFFASFGFSKVEKAGLQYRLFEEELFCRTPYSVVWDAVLEKLPKLDHIYQIGGYQVKPDVVLSLKPVYAQLILTGRKTVEVRRRFNRKWAGKRAVLYASRPLGALIGEALIADVVSGTPSAIWNEYGKAIGCSIREYENYVTGATEISALILGEILPYISPIPLMQVSHLIKRDVRAPQSYCSVEDSNSWGKAVAIAAMLHGVSHRIQTDHEGTLSHGTNL
;
A
#
# COMPACT_ATOMS: atom_id res chain seq x y z
N MET A 1 7.57 23.08 -6.90
CA MET A 1 6.84 21.80 -7.06
C MET A 1 7.48 20.63 -6.33
N ARG A 2 8.71 20.74 -5.80
CA ARG A 2 9.32 19.72 -4.94
C ARG A 2 8.72 19.75 -3.52
N ASP A 3 8.44 18.58 -2.97
CA ASP A 3 8.23 18.26 -1.54
C ASP A 3 6.93 18.61 -0.80
N GLN A 4 5.83 19.00 -1.47
CA GLN A 4 4.57 19.32 -0.76
C GLN A 4 4.01 18.19 0.15
N HIS A 5 4.41 16.94 -0.07
CA HIS A 5 3.92 15.79 0.70
C HIS A 5 5.01 15.00 1.44
N LEU A 6 6.29 15.41 1.36
CA LEU A 6 7.38 14.68 2.01
C LEU A 6 7.25 14.72 3.54
N GLY A 7 6.93 15.90 4.10
CA GLY A 7 6.67 16.04 5.53
C GLY A 7 5.49 15.19 6.00
N GLU A 8 4.42 15.12 5.18
CA GLU A 8 3.25 14.29 5.49
C GLU A 8 3.59 12.80 5.49
N LEU A 9 4.39 12.34 4.51
CA LEU A 9 4.87 10.97 4.44
C LEU A 9 5.75 10.63 5.66
N LEU A 10 6.71 11.49 6.01
CA LEU A 10 7.58 11.28 7.16
C LEU A 10 6.77 11.17 8.46
N PHE A 11 5.85 12.11 8.69
CA PHE A 11 4.97 12.06 9.86
C PHE A 11 4.10 10.81 9.89
N SER A 12 3.60 10.38 8.73
CA SER A 12 2.82 9.15 8.63
C SER A 12 3.68 7.94 9.04
N LEU A 13 4.91 7.83 8.55
CA LEU A 13 5.83 6.74 8.89
C LEU A 13 6.16 6.73 10.39
N MET A 14 6.53 7.88 10.98
CA MET A 14 6.80 7.97 12.42
C MET A 14 5.58 7.58 13.26
N THR A 15 4.39 8.03 12.84
CA THR A 15 3.13 7.69 13.53
C THR A 15 2.87 6.18 13.45
N MET A 16 3.13 5.56 12.30
CA MET A 16 3.01 4.11 12.14
C MET A 16 3.96 3.33 13.05
N ASP A 17 5.20 3.80 13.24
CA ASP A 17 6.21 3.11 14.06
C ASP A 17 5.80 3.04 15.54
N VAL A 18 5.14 4.08 16.05
CA VAL A 18 4.73 4.17 17.46
C VAL A 18 3.30 3.67 17.73
N ARG A 19 2.60 3.13 16.71
CA ARG A 19 1.15 2.83 16.77
C ARG A 19 0.70 1.90 17.90
N ASN A 20 1.58 1.00 18.34
CA ASN A 20 1.28 -0.01 19.34
C ASN A 20 1.70 0.42 20.76
N THR A 21 2.41 1.53 20.91
CA THR A 21 3.07 1.91 22.18
C THR A 21 2.71 3.31 22.64
N ALA A 22 2.49 4.25 21.72
CA ALA A 22 2.25 5.64 22.05
C ALA A 22 0.79 5.93 22.42
N ARG A 23 0.59 6.61 23.56
CA ARG A 23 -0.68 7.26 23.90
C ARG A 23 -0.76 8.69 23.35
N SER A 24 0.39 9.31 23.10
CA SER A 24 0.52 10.67 22.61
C SER A 24 1.83 10.84 21.86
N VAL A 25 1.85 11.75 20.89
CA VAL A 25 3.05 12.17 20.17
C VAL A 25 3.43 13.56 20.65
N HIS A 26 4.73 13.81 20.78
CA HIS A 26 5.27 15.12 21.11
C HIS A 26 6.51 15.40 20.29
N PHE A 27 6.80 16.67 20.09
CA PHE A 27 8.05 17.13 19.51
C PHE A 27 8.51 18.40 20.21
N THR A 28 9.82 18.63 20.12
CA THR A 28 10.44 19.90 20.45
C THR A 28 10.97 20.49 19.16
N LEU A 29 10.69 21.76 18.90
CA LEU A 29 11.20 22.46 17.75
C LEU A 29 11.52 23.92 18.10
N PRO A 30 12.35 24.58 17.31
CA PRO A 30 12.61 26.01 17.47
C PRO A 30 11.40 26.87 17.11
N GLU A 31 11.28 28.02 17.76
CA GLU A 31 10.19 28.99 17.52
C GLU A 31 10.08 29.40 16.05
N SER A 32 11.20 29.67 15.37
CA SER A 32 11.18 30.08 13.96
C SER A 32 10.56 29.03 13.03
N VAL A 33 10.80 27.74 13.30
CA VAL A 33 10.23 26.63 12.53
C VAL A 33 8.73 26.53 12.81
N TRP A 34 8.30 26.78 14.05
CA TRP A 34 6.88 26.81 14.38
C TRP A 34 6.16 27.94 13.66
N GLU A 35 6.72 29.14 13.64
CA GLU A 35 6.14 30.30 12.94
C GLU A 35 5.96 30.04 11.45
N GLN A 36 6.92 29.36 10.82
CA GLN A 36 6.88 29.04 9.38
C GLN A 36 5.92 27.90 9.05
N GLU A 37 5.90 26.84 9.86
CA GLU A 37 5.22 25.57 9.53
C GLU A 37 4.00 25.28 10.43
N ARG A 38 3.48 26.28 11.14
CA ARG A 38 2.36 26.12 12.09
C ARG A 38 1.15 25.41 11.47
N GLU A 39 0.79 25.75 10.24
CA GLU A 39 -0.36 25.17 9.57
C GLU A 39 -0.16 23.68 9.27
N PHE A 40 1.07 23.28 8.90
CA PHE A 40 1.43 21.88 8.73
C PHE A 40 1.24 21.11 10.04
N PHE A 41 1.80 21.58 11.15
CA PHE A 41 1.65 20.92 12.46
C PHE A 41 0.19 20.89 12.93
N ALA A 42 -0.53 22.00 12.77
CA ALA A 42 -1.95 22.09 13.09
C ALA A 42 -2.78 21.06 12.29
N SER A 43 -2.40 20.77 11.05
CA SER A 43 -3.05 19.75 10.22
C SER A 43 -2.89 18.31 10.75
N PHE A 44 -1.94 18.08 11.67
CA PHE A 44 -1.78 16.82 12.42
C PHE A 44 -2.31 16.88 13.86
N GLY A 45 -3.03 17.96 14.21
CA GLY A 45 -3.63 18.16 15.53
C GLY A 45 -2.71 18.80 16.57
N PHE A 46 -1.57 19.34 16.16
CA PHE A 46 -0.65 20.09 17.03
C PHE A 46 -0.98 21.59 16.93
N SER A 47 -1.79 22.09 17.87
CA SER A 47 -2.32 23.46 17.81
C SER A 47 -1.87 24.37 18.95
N LYS A 48 -1.29 23.80 20.01
CA LYS A 48 -0.84 24.53 21.21
C LYS A 48 0.62 24.23 21.48
N VAL A 49 1.42 25.27 21.69
CA VAL A 49 2.83 25.18 22.05
C VAL A 49 3.07 25.76 23.43
N GLU A 50 4.03 25.19 24.12
CA GLU A 50 4.55 25.64 25.40
C GLU A 50 6.06 25.84 25.26
N LYS A 51 6.70 26.62 26.14
CA LYS A 51 8.16 26.69 26.15
C LYS A 51 8.73 25.34 26.59
N ALA A 52 9.70 24.82 25.85
CA ALA A 52 10.38 23.59 26.21
C ALA A 52 11.26 23.82 27.44
N GLY A 53 11.33 22.82 28.34
CA GLY A 53 12.19 22.89 29.52
C GLY A 53 13.68 22.72 29.22
N LEU A 54 14.03 22.37 27.98
CA LEU A 54 15.41 22.17 27.51
C LEU A 54 15.65 23.05 26.29
N GLN A 55 16.72 23.84 26.33
CA GLN A 55 17.16 24.69 25.23
C GLN A 55 18.36 24.07 24.53
N TYR A 56 18.20 23.68 23.26
CA TYR A 56 19.26 23.07 22.47
C TYR A 56 20.03 24.12 21.64
N ARG A 57 19.40 25.25 21.31
CA ARG A 57 19.97 26.33 20.49
C ARG A 57 20.14 27.60 21.29
N LEU A 58 21.30 28.24 21.12
CA LEU A 58 21.55 29.57 21.66
C LEU A 58 20.75 30.61 20.87
N PHE A 59 20.08 31.53 21.58
CA PHE A 59 19.32 32.66 21.01
C PHE A 59 18.05 32.32 20.24
N GLU A 60 17.57 31.08 20.32
CA GLU A 60 16.30 30.66 19.75
C GLU A 60 15.50 29.92 20.82
N GLU A 61 14.23 30.30 21.03
CA GLU A 61 13.38 29.60 21.97
C GLU A 61 13.02 28.22 21.42
N GLU A 62 13.11 27.19 22.26
CA GLU A 62 12.62 25.86 21.95
C GLU A 62 11.18 25.74 22.44
N LEU A 63 10.30 25.30 21.55
CA LEU A 63 8.89 25.07 21.80
C LEU A 63 8.60 23.58 21.91
N PHE A 64 7.74 23.23 22.85
CA PHE A 64 7.22 21.90 23.06
C PHE A 64 5.76 21.84 22.58
N CYS A 65 5.43 20.80 21.83
CA CYS A 65 4.06 20.51 21.44
C CYS A 65 3.71 19.04 21.69
N ARG A 66 2.46 18.79 22.06
CA ARG A 66 1.94 17.44 22.32
C ARG A 66 0.52 17.32 21.83
N THR A 67 0.18 16.15 21.29
CA THR A 67 -1.20 15.80 20.95
C THR A 67 -1.46 14.30 21.17
N PRO A 68 -2.70 13.87 21.47
CA PRO A 68 -3.01 12.45 21.59
C PRO A 68 -2.72 11.68 20.30
N TYR A 69 -2.23 10.44 20.43
CA TYR A 69 -1.87 9.63 19.27
C TYR A 69 -3.06 9.42 18.32
N SER A 70 -4.26 9.22 18.88
CA SER A 70 -5.49 9.04 18.10
C SER A 70 -5.77 10.21 17.15
N VAL A 71 -5.46 11.43 17.57
CA VAL A 71 -5.67 12.65 16.76
C VAL A 71 -4.68 12.68 15.60
N VAL A 72 -3.40 12.40 15.86
CA VAL A 72 -2.39 12.29 14.79
C VAL A 72 -2.76 11.18 13.81
N TRP A 73 -3.19 10.04 14.32
CA TRP A 73 -3.58 8.89 13.51
C TRP A 73 -4.76 9.22 12.58
N ASP A 74 -5.78 9.90 13.10
CA ASP A 74 -6.92 10.32 12.27
C ASP A 74 -6.49 11.30 11.18
N ALA A 75 -5.59 12.25 11.49
CA ALA A 75 -5.02 13.15 10.49
C ALA A 75 -4.19 12.41 9.42
N VAL A 76 -3.36 11.44 9.83
CA VAL A 76 -2.59 10.57 8.91
C VAL A 76 -3.55 9.86 7.96
N LEU A 77 -4.60 9.21 8.47
CA LEU A 77 -5.56 8.47 7.65
C LEU A 77 -6.28 9.36 6.62
N GLU A 78 -6.50 10.64 6.90
CA GLU A 78 -7.11 11.60 5.95
C GLU A 78 -6.14 12.10 4.87
N LYS A 79 -4.83 12.07 5.15
CA LYS A 79 -3.78 12.54 4.24
C LYS A 79 -3.23 11.42 3.35
N LEU A 80 -3.11 10.19 3.87
CA LEU A 80 -2.50 9.06 3.16
C LEU A 80 -3.02 8.84 1.73
N PRO A 81 -4.34 8.85 1.45
CA PRO A 81 -4.82 8.62 0.08
C PRO A 81 -4.43 9.71 -0.91
N LYS A 82 -4.11 10.92 -0.41
CA LYS A 82 -3.75 12.07 -1.23
C LYS A 82 -2.26 12.08 -1.58
N LEU A 83 -1.46 11.23 -0.92
CA LEU A 83 -0.05 11.08 -1.27
C LEU A 83 0.08 10.61 -2.71
N ASP A 84 0.94 11.28 -3.44
CA ASP A 84 1.07 11.09 -4.88
C ASP A 84 1.70 9.73 -5.22
N HIS A 85 1.36 9.19 -6.40
CA HIS A 85 1.80 7.89 -6.91
C HIS A 85 3.33 7.78 -7.07
N ILE A 86 4.04 8.92 -7.04
CA ILE A 86 5.50 8.98 -7.08
C ILE A 86 6.14 8.40 -5.80
N TYR A 87 5.42 8.39 -4.68
CA TYR A 87 5.96 7.88 -3.44
C TYR A 87 5.88 6.35 -3.43
N GLN A 88 7.03 5.74 -3.17
CA GLN A 88 7.16 4.31 -2.92
C GLN A 88 7.70 4.10 -1.52
N ILE A 89 7.15 3.13 -0.81
CA ILE A 89 7.60 2.75 0.53
C ILE A 89 8.09 1.31 0.45
N GLY A 90 9.40 1.11 0.58
CA GLY A 90 10.01 -0.23 0.42
C GLY A 90 9.82 -0.85 -0.97
N GLY A 91 9.71 -0.02 -2.02
CA GLY A 91 9.46 -0.46 -3.40
C GLY A 91 7.98 -0.65 -3.78
N TYR A 92 7.05 -0.52 -2.82
CA TYR A 92 5.61 -0.63 -3.04
C TYR A 92 4.98 0.74 -3.27
N GLN A 93 4.02 0.84 -4.18
CA GLN A 93 3.33 2.11 -4.41
C GLN A 93 2.39 2.44 -3.25
N VAL A 94 2.41 3.69 -2.82
CA VAL A 94 1.47 4.16 -1.78
C VAL A 94 0.04 4.27 -2.32
N LYS A 95 -0.11 4.44 -3.64
CA LYS A 95 -1.38 4.61 -4.33
C LYS A 95 -1.45 3.88 -5.69
N PRO A 96 -1.52 2.54 -5.68
CA PRO A 96 -1.83 1.75 -6.88
C PRO A 96 -3.24 2.07 -7.39
N ASP A 97 -3.50 1.87 -8.69
CA ASP A 97 -4.73 2.32 -9.34
C ASP A 97 -5.94 1.38 -9.10
N VAL A 98 -5.68 0.08 -8.91
CA VAL A 98 -6.71 -0.96 -8.89
C VAL A 98 -6.37 -2.07 -7.90
N VAL A 99 -7.39 -2.70 -7.32
CA VAL A 99 -7.24 -3.93 -6.52
C VAL A 99 -7.81 -5.10 -7.32
N LEU A 100 -7.00 -6.13 -7.55
CA LEU A 100 -7.37 -7.34 -8.29
C LEU A 100 -7.63 -8.50 -7.32
N SER A 101 -8.85 -9.05 -7.34
CA SER A 101 -9.26 -10.17 -6.48
C SER A 101 -8.96 -11.51 -7.17
N LEU A 102 -8.11 -12.33 -6.56
CA LEU A 102 -7.61 -13.59 -7.11
C LEU A 102 -8.04 -14.77 -6.22
N LYS A 103 -8.22 -15.96 -6.81
CA LYS A 103 -8.29 -17.19 -6.03
C LYS A 103 -6.90 -17.51 -5.48
N PRO A 104 -6.76 -18.00 -4.22
CA PRO A 104 -5.45 -18.23 -3.60
C PRO A 104 -4.48 -19.07 -4.42
N VAL A 105 -4.97 -20.13 -5.07
CA VAL A 105 -4.13 -20.99 -5.93
C VAL A 105 -3.50 -20.20 -7.09
N TYR A 106 -4.26 -19.32 -7.76
CA TYR A 106 -3.76 -18.53 -8.88
C TYR A 106 -2.91 -17.35 -8.43
N ALA A 107 -3.24 -16.75 -7.30
CA ALA A 107 -2.40 -15.75 -6.64
C ALA A 107 -0.99 -16.29 -6.40
N GLN A 108 -0.85 -17.50 -5.84
CA GLN A 108 0.46 -18.12 -5.63
C GLN A 108 1.22 -18.36 -6.95
N LEU A 109 0.52 -18.75 -8.01
CA LEU A 109 1.15 -18.93 -9.33
C LEU A 109 1.66 -17.60 -9.90
N ILE A 110 0.92 -16.50 -9.70
CA ILE A 110 1.35 -15.15 -10.11
C ILE A 110 2.58 -14.73 -9.32
N LEU A 111 2.54 -14.84 -7.99
CA LEU A 111 3.67 -14.47 -7.13
C LEU A 111 4.94 -15.28 -7.40
N THR A 112 4.81 -16.53 -7.87
CA THR A 112 5.95 -17.39 -8.25
C THR A 112 6.34 -17.28 -9.72
N GLY A 113 5.72 -16.38 -10.49
CA GLY A 113 5.99 -16.18 -11.92
C GLY A 113 5.52 -17.31 -12.84
N ARG A 114 4.81 -18.33 -12.31
CA ARG A 114 4.28 -19.47 -13.07
C ARG A 114 3.00 -19.14 -13.84
N LYS A 115 2.34 -18.03 -13.49
CA LYS A 115 1.17 -17.48 -14.19
C LYS A 115 1.41 -16.00 -14.44
N THR A 116 1.46 -15.61 -15.71
CA THR A 116 1.69 -14.22 -16.12
C THR A 116 0.50 -13.62 -16.85
N VAL A 117 -0.55 -14.41 -17.11
CA VAL A 117 -1.81 -13.92 -17.70
C VAL A 117 -2.97 -14.25 -16.79
N GLU A 118 -3.73 -13.24 -16.39
CA GLU A 118 -4.99 -13.39 -15.67
C GLU A 118 -6.18 -13.27 -16.63
N VAL A 119 -7.14 -14.20 -16.54
CA VAL A 119 -8.32 -14.21 -17.42
C VAL A 119 -9.52 -13.65 -16.69
N ARG A 120 -10.25 -12.75 -17.34
CA ARG A 120 -11.49 -12.17 -16.82
C ARG A 120 -12.56 -12.19 -17.89
N ARG A 121 -13.79 -12.56 -17.52
CA ARG A 121 -14.93 -12.48 -18.46
C ARG A 121 -15.21 -11.05 -18.92
N ARG A 122 -14.95 -10.06 -18.06
CA ARG A 122 -15.02 -8.63 -18.38
C ARG A 122 -13.96 -7.87 -17.59
N PHE A 123 -13.17 -7.03 -18.25
CA PHE A 123 -12.20 -6.16 -17.61
C PHE A 123 -12.05 -4.85 -18.40
N ASN A 124 -11.84 -3.74 -17.69
CA ASN A 124 -11.74 -2.44 -18.36
C ASN A 124 -10.30 -2.18 -18.81
N ARG A 125 -10.11 -1.93 -20.11
CA ARG A 125 -8.79 -1.66 -20.72
C ARG A 125 -8.11 -0.39 -20.19
N LYS A 126 -8.84 0.52 -19.53
CA LYS A 126 -8.26 1.71 -18.89
C LYS A 126 -7.17 1.41 -17.85
N TRP A 127 -7.12 0.17 -17.35
CA TRP A 127 -6.12 -0.29 -16.39
C TRP A 127 -4.84 -0.84 -17.04
N ALA A 128 -4.76 -0.90 -18.38
CA ALA A 128 -3.50 -1.20 -19.06
C ALA A 128 -2.45 -0.13 -18.72
N GLY A 129 -1.23 -0.57 -18.43
CA GLY A 129 -0.13 0.27 -17.94
C GLY A 129 -0.26 0.69 -16.47
N LYS A 130 -1.23 0.17 -15.72
CA LYS A 130 -1.47 0.55 -14.32
C LYS A 130 -1.03 -0.52 -13.33
N ARG A 131 -0.68 -0.09 -12.12
CA ARG A 131 -0.33 -1.01 -11.03
C ARG A 131 -1.56 -1.48 -10.28
N ALA A 132 -1.59 -2.76 -10.00
CA ALA A 132 -2.63 -3.44 -9.27
C ALA A 132 -2.11 -3.99 -7.94
N VAL A 133 -2.85 -3.77 -6.85
CA VAL A 133 -2.68 -4.57 -5.64
C VAL A 133 -3.35 -5.91 -5.84
N LEU A 134 -2.64 -6.97 -5.50
CA LEU A 134 -3.13 -8.33 -5.55
C LEU A 134 -3.80 -8.66 -4.20
N TYR A 135 -5.09 -8.95 -4.25
CA TYR A 135 -5.85 -9.47 -3.13
C TYR A 135 -6.14 -10.95 -3.35
N ALA A 136 -5.76 -11.80 -2.40
CA ALA A 136 -6.15 -13.20 -2.39
C ALA A 136 -7.44 -13.39 -1.59
N SER A 137 -8.47 -13.93 -2.24
CA SER A 137 -9.75 -14.26 -1.62
C SER A 137 -9.63 -15.37 -0.54
N ARG A 138 -10.75 -15.72 0.09
CA ARG A 138 -10.76 -16.76 1.14
C ARG A 138 -10.24 -18.11 0.61
N PRO A 139 -9.55 -18.89 1.45
CA PRO A 139 -9.36 -18.72 2.90
C PRO A 139 -8.29 -17.70 3.32
N LEU A 140 -7.48 -17.17 2.40
CA LEU A 140 -6.38 -16.26 2.77
C LEU A 140 -6.89 -14.86 3.18
N GLY A 141 -7.76 -14.24 2.36
CA GLY A 141 -8.43 -12.98 2.71
C GLY A 141 -7.47 -11.81 2.98
N ALA A 142 -6.42 -11.68 2.17
CA ALA A 142 -5.31 -10.75 2.42
C ALA A 142 -4.81 -10.09 1.14
N LEU A 143 -4.21 -8.91 1.28
CA LEU A 143 -3.35 -8.31 0.26
C LEU A 143 -2.00 -9.05 0.28
N ILE A 144 -1.45 -9.34 -0.89
CA ILE A 144 -0.32 -10.30 -1.03
C ILE A 144 0.81 -9.82 -1.93
N GLY A 145 0.65 -8.69 -2.61
CA GLY A 145 1.63 -8.20 -3.57
C GLY A 145 1.07 -7.11 -4.47
N GLU A 146 1.92 -6.65 -5.38
CA GLU A 146 1.55 -5.79 -6.50
C GLU A 146 1.97 -6.42 -7.83
N ALA A 147 1.33 -6.00 -8.91
CA ALA A 147 1.73 -6.31 -10.27
C ALA A 147 1.39 -5.15 -11.21
N LEU A 148 2.21 -4.93 -12.23
CA LEU A 148 1.85 -4.09 -13.37
C LEU A 148 0.88 -4.88 -14.27
N ILE A 149 -0.26 -4.27 -14.61
CA ILE A 149 -1.11 -4.75 -15.72
C ILE A 149 -0.50 -4.18 -16.99
N ALA A 150 0.43 -4.91 -17.61
CA ALA A 150 1.19 -4.45 -18.78
C ALA A 150 0.27 -4.13 -19.97
N ASP A 151 -0.72 -5.00 -20.23
CA ASP A 151 -1.75 -4.76 -21.24
C ASP A 151 -3.03 -5.56 -20.92
N VAL A 152 -4.12 -5.19 -21.59
CA VAL A 152 -5.42 -5.86 -21.54
C VAL A 152 -5.87 -6.17 -22.96
N VAL A 153 -5.87 -7.46 -23.31
CA VAL A 153 -6.26 -7.96 -24.64
C VAL A 153 -7.63 -8.61 -24.54
N SER A 154 -8.58 -8.18 -25.37
CA SER A 154 -9.91 -8.79 -25.47
C SER A 154 -10.02 -9.65 -26.72
N GLY A 155 -10.71 -10.78 -26.61
CA GLY A 155 -10.94 -11.69 -27.73
C GLY A 155 -11.87 -12.83 -27.38
N THR A 156 -12.11 -13.71 -28.36
CA THR A 156 -12.90 -14.93 -28.12
C THR A 156 -12.15 -15.86 -27.17
N PRO A 157 -12.86 -16.71 -26.39
CA PRO A 157 -12.19 -17.68 -25.53
C PRO A 157 -11.20 -18.60 -26.25
N SER A 158 -11.49 -18.99 -27.49
CA SER A 158 -10.58 -19.81 -28.29
C SER A 158 -9.32 -19.05 -28.70
N ALA A 159 -9.45 -17.80 -29.13
CA ALA A 159 -8.29 -16.97 -29.50
C ALA A 159 -7.37 -16.73 -28.29
N ILE A 160 -7.95 -16.34 -27.15
CA ILE A 160 -7.19 -16.09 -25.92
C ILE A 160 -6.48 -17.36 -25.43
N TRP A 161 -7.13 -18.53 -25.52
CA TRP A 161 -6.48 -19.78 -25.13
C TRP A 161 -5.33 -20.16 -26.06
N ASN A 162 -5.52 -20.02 -27.38
CA ASN A 162 -4.51 -20.35 -28.37
C ASN A 162 -3.24 -19.50 -28.19
N GLU A 163 -3.42 -18.22 -27.86
CA GLU A 163 -2.31 -17.28 -27.68
C GLU A 163 -1.67 -17.39 -26.28
N TYR A 164 -2.48 -17.43 -25.22
CA TYR A 164 -2.01 -17.27 -23.83
C TYR A 164 -2.15 -18.54 -22.96
N GLY A 165 -2.64 -19.66 -23.49
CA GLY A 165 -2.97 -20.87 -22.72
C GLY A 165 -1.85 -21.33 -21.77
N LYS A 166 -0.59 -21.29 -22.21
CA LYS A 166 0.57 -21.66 -21.39
C LYS A 166 0.85 -20.69 -20.24
N ALA A 167 0.46 -19.43 -20.36
CA ALA A 167 0.70 -18.37 -19.38
C ALA A 167 -0.46 -18.16 -18.39
N ILE A 168 -1.64 -18.72 -18.66
CA ILE A 168 -2.84 -18.60 -17.82
C ILE A 168 -2.73 -19.43 -16.53
N GLY A 169 -1.91 -20.48 -16.51
CA GLY A 169 -1.65 -21.25 -15.29
C GLY A 169 -2.85 -22.07 -14.78
N CYS A 170 -3.74 -22.51 -15.68
CA CYS A 170 -4.78 -23.50 -15.39
C CYS A 170 -4.87 -24.53 -16.52
N SER A 171 -5.57 -25.63 -16.27
CA SER A 171 -5.88 -26.62 -17.31
C SER A 171 -6.91 -26.09 -18.30
N ILE A 172 -6.93 -26.64 -19.52
CA ILE A 172 -7.96 -26.32 -20.52
C ILE A 172 -9.38 -26.53 -19.99
N ARG A 173 -9.61 -27.60 -19.20
CA ARG A 173 -10.91 -27.88 -18.61
C ARG A 173 -11.35 -26.79 -17.62
N GLU A 174 -10.45 -26.32 -16.76
CA GLU A 174 -10.74 -25.23 -15.83
C GLU A 174 -11.02 -23.92 -16.56
N TYR A 175 -10.25 -23.65 -17.62
CA TYR A 175 -10.44 -22.49 -18.48
C TYR A 175 -11.80 -22.51 -19.17
N GLU A 176 -12.12 -23.58 -19.89
CA GLU A 176 -13.40 -23.76 -20.60
C GLU A 176 -14.58 -23.61 -19.64
N ASN A 177 -14.51 -24.24 -18.47
CA ASN A 177 -15.54 -24.11 -17.44
C ASN A 177 -15.71 -22.64 -17.00
N TYR A 178 -14.63 -21.90 -16.79
CA TYR A 178 -14.67 -20.51 -16.34
C TYR A 178 -15.25 -19.55 -17.39
N VAL A 179 -14.96 -19.79 -18.67
CA VAL A 179 -15.37 -18.93 -19.79
C VAL A 179 -16.67 -19.38 -20.45
N THR A 180 -17.31 -20.44 -19.96
CA THR A 180 -18.57 -20.98 -20.47
C THR A 180 -19.61 -19.88 -20.74
N GLY A 181 -20.11 -19.85 -21.98
CA GLY A 181 -21.12 -18.90 -22.43
C GLY A 181 -20.61 -17.47 -22.65
N ALA A 182 -19.31 -17.20 -22.54
CA ALA A 182 -18.73 -15.93 -22.94
C ALA A 182 -18.39 -15.93 -24.44
N THR A 183 -18.85 -14.90 -25.16
CA THR A 183 -18.44 -14.65 -26.55
C THR A 183 -17.12 -13.90 -26.64
N GLU A 184 -16.79 -13.13 -25.59
CA GLU A 184 -15.57 -12.36 -25.45
C GLU A 184 -15.11 -12.40 -23.99
N ILE A 185 -13.79 -12.43 -23.78
CA ILE A 185 -13.12 -12.33 -22.49
C ILE A 185 -11.89 -11.42 -22.61
N SER A 186 -11.29 -11.07 -21.48
CA SER A 186 -10.05 -10.29 -21.40
C SER A 186 -8.91 -11.12 -20.79
N ALA A 187 -7.75 -11.07 -21.44
CA ALA A 187 -6.47 -11.49 -20.89
C ALA A 187 -5.72 -10.25 -20.36
N LEU A 188 -5.39 -10.29 -19.08
CA LEU A 188 -4.60 -9.26 -18.39
C LEU A 188 -3.16 -9.77 -18.35
N ILE A 189 -2.26 -9.12 -19.07
CA ILE A 189 -0.85 -9.47 -19.07
C ILE A 189 -0.22 -8.81 -17.85
N LEU A 190 0.35 -9.62 -16.96
CA LEU A 190 0.94 -9.18 -15.71
C LEU A 190 2.47 -9.14 -15.83
N GLY A 191 3.06 -8.04 -15.37
CA GLY A 191 4.50 -7.82 -15.29
C GLY A 191 4.91 -7.23 -13.95
N GLU A 192 6.22 -7.06 -13.73
CA GLU A 192 6.80 -6.43 -12.53
C GLU A 192 6.15 -6.89 -11.21
N ILE A 193 6.07 -8.19 -11.01
CA ILE A 193 5.44 -8.77 -9.82
C ILE A 193 6.29 -8.42 -8.59
N LEU A 194 5.68 -7.76 -7.60
CA LEU A 194 6.29 -7.45 -6.31
C LEU A 194 5.50 -8.15 -5.18
N PRO A 195 5.91 -9.35 -4.75
CA PRO A 195 5.28 -10.05 -3.63
C PRO A 195 5.49 -9.30 -2.33
N TYR A 196 4.47 -9.27 -1.47
CA TYR A 196 4.60 -8.76 -0.11
C TYR A 196 5.43 -9.72 0.76
N ILE A 197 6.26 -9.18 1.68
CA ILE A 197 7.02 -9.99 2.66
C ILE A 197 6.09 -10.95 3.42
N SER A 198 4.95 -10.43 3.86
CA SER A 198 3.89 -11.20 4.51
C SER A 198 2.53 -10.74 4.01
N PRO A 199 1.55 -11.65 3.83
CA PRO A 199 0.18 -11.26 3.53
C PRO A 199 -0.37 -10.30 4.59
N ILE A 200 -1.12 -9.27 4.16
CA ILE A 200 -1.80 -8.33 5.06
C ILE A 200 -3.30 -8.64 5.05
N PRO A 201 -3.86 -9.24 6.11
CA PRO A 201 -5.28 -9.56 6.19
C PRO A 201 -6.16 -8.31 6.08
N LEU A 202 -7.28 -8.40 5.36
CA LEU A 202 -8.22 -7.28 5.26
C LEU A 202 -8.78 -6.84 6.61
N MET A 203 -8.90 -7.77 7.57
CA MET A 203 -9.32 -7.44 8.93
C MET A 203 -8.32 -6.51 9.63
N GLN A 204 -7.01 -6.74 9.44
CA GLN A 204 -5.97 -5.89 10.01
C GLN A 204 -6.06 -4.49 9.41
N VAL A 205 -6.19 -4.39 8.08
CA VAL A 205 -6.30 -3.09 7.42
C VAL A 205 -7.58 -2.36 7.83
N SER A 206 -8.72 -3.07 7.85
CA SER A 206 -10.01 -2.52 8.26
C SER A 206 -9.98 -1.95 9.68
N HIS A 207 -9.31 -2.65 10.59
CA HIS A 207 -9.09 -2.19 11.96
C HIS A 207 -8.24 -0.91 11.99
N LEU A 208 -7.12 -0.88 11.28
CA LEU A 208 -6.21 0.27 11.25
C LEU A 208 -6.86 1.53 10.65
N ILE A 209 -7.66 1.38 9.59
CA ILE A 209 -8.35 2.52 8.95
C ILE A 209 -9.71 2.86 9.59
N LYS A 210 -10.09 2.15 10.65
CA LYS A 210 -11.38 2.31 11.36
C LYS A 210 -12.60 2.21 10.42
N ARG A 211 -12.52 1.38 9.37
CA ARG A 211 -13.57 1.24 8.34
C ARG A 211 -13.51 -0.14 7.70
N ASP A 212 -14.67 -0.71 7.43
CA ASP A 212 -14.80 -2.00 6.75
C ASP A 212 -14.24 -1.93 5.31
N VAL A 213 -13.26 -2.77 5.01
CA VAL A 213 -12.72 -2.96 3.65
C VAL A 213 -13.29 -4.26 3.10
N ARG A 214 -14.21 -4.12 2.15
CA ARG A 214 -14.87 -5.27 1.54
C ARG A 214 -14.06 -5.81 0.37
N ALA A 215 -13.89 -7.12 0.35
CA ALA A 215 -13.23 -7.84 -0.73
C ALA A 215 -13.87 -7.51 -2.08
N PRO A 216 -13.09 -7.28 -3.15
CA PRO A 216 -13.65 -7.06 -4.47
C PRO A 216 -14.20 -8.38 -5.02
N GLN A 217 -15.34 -8.34 -5.70
CA GLN A 217 -15.86 -9.52 -6.41
C GLN A 217 -14.97 -9.90 -7.60
N SER A 218 -14.45 -8.90 -8.32
CA SER A 218 -13.52 -9.08 -9.44
C SER A 218 -12.32 -8.14 -9.28
N TYR A 219 -12.57 -6.84 -9.37
CA TYR A 219 -11.60 -5.79 -9.11
C TYR A 219 -12.35 -4.52 -8.66
N CYS A 220 -11.64 -3.54 -8.11
CA CYS A 220 -12.16 -2.20 -7.84
C CYS A 220 -11.09 -1.13 -8.01
N SER A 221 -11.50 0.09 -8.40
CA SER A 221 -10.62 1.25 -8.42
C SER A 221 -10.17 1.61 -7.00
N VAL A 222 -8.94 2.07 -6.87
CA VAL A 222 -8.45 2.73 -5.66
C VAL A 222 -8.70 4.22 -5.83
N GLU A 223 -9.47 4.80 -4.91
CA GLU A 223 -9.84 6.22 -4.93
C GLU A 223 -9.73 6.79 -3.53
N ASP A 224 -9.45 8.09 -3.43
CA ASP A 224 -9.23 8.78 -2.15
C ASP A 224 -10.49 8.76 -1.28
N SER A 225 -11.64 8.71 -1.93
CA SER A 225 -12.96 8.71 -1.32
C SER A 225 -13.39 7.34 -0.78
N ASN A 226 -12.75 6.25 -1.24
CA ASN A 226 -13.16 4.88 -0.90
C ASN A 226 -12.25 4.24 0.16
N SER A 227 -12.70 3.14 0.76
CA SER A 227 -11.92 2.47 1.81
C SER A 227 -10.61 1.86 1.29
N TRP A 228 -10.52 1.59 -0.01
CA TRP A 228 -9.31 1.04 -0.62
C TRP A 228 -8.17 2.05 -0.68
N GLY A 229 -8.42 3.34 -0.90
CA GLY A 229 -7.38 4.38 -0.88
C GLY A 229 -6.55 4.37 0.41
N LYS A 230 -7.22 4.37 1.56
CA LYS A 230 -6.55 4.24 2.86
C LYS A 230 -5.95 2.85 3.06
N ALA A 231 -6.65 1.80 2.63
CA ALA A 231 -6.24 0.43 2.87
C ALA A 231 -4.89 0.09 2.20
N VAL A 232 -4.73 0.47 0.92
CA VAL A 232 -3.49 0.18 0.18
C VAL A 232 -2.32 1.02 0.68
N ALA A 233 -2.56 2.28 1.06
CA ALA A 233 -1.53 3.14 1.64
C ALA A 233 -1.02 2.57 2.98
N ILE A 234 -1.92 2.12 3.85
CA ILE A 234 -1.56 1.45 5.11
C ILE A 234 -0.80 0.14 4.86
N ALA A 235 -1.21 -0.64 3.86
CA ALA A 235 -0.50 -1.85 3.46
C ALA A 235 0.95 -1.54 3.05
N ALA A 236 1.16 -0.57 2.15
CA ALA A 236 2.49 -0.14 1.72
C ALA A 236 3.36 0.32 2.91
N MET A 237 2.79 1.07 3.86
CA MET A 237 3.50 1.48 5.07
C MET A 237 3.91 0.30 5.96
N LEU A 238 3.01 -0.67 6.18
CA LEU A 238 3.31 -1.87 6.96
C LEU A 238 4.48 -2.65 6.34
N HIS A 239 4.61 -2.65 5.00
CA HIS A 239 5.76 -3.23 4.33
C HIS A 239 7.05 -2.44 4.53
N GLY A 240 7.03 -1.12 4.36
CA GLY A 240 8.25 -0.31 4.55
C GLY A 240 8.81 -0.34 5.97
N VAL A 241 7.95 -0.51 6.98
CA VAL A 241 8.40 -0.72 8.36
C VAL A 241 9.00 -2.11 8.53
N SER A 242 8.35 -3.15 7.97
CA SER A 242 8.84 -4.53 8.05
C SER A 242 10.18 -4.73 7.32
N HIS A 243 10.35 -4.08 6.16
CA HIS A 243 11.61 -4.12 5.41
C HIS A 243 12.79 -3.54 6.21
N ARG A 244 12.57 -2.45 6.96
CA ARG A 244 13.61 -1.81 7.79
C ARG A 244 14.08 -2.74 8.92
N ILE A 245 13.14 -3.39 9.61
CA ILE A 245 13.46 -4.32 10.71
C ILE A 245 14.32 -5.49 10.18
N GLN A 246 14.02 -6.01 8.98
CA GLN A 246 14.76 -7.13 8.42
C GLN A 246 16.17 -6.73 7.97
N THR A 247 16.34 -5.55 7.36
CA THR A 247 17.68 -5.04 6.99
C THR A 247 18.54 -4.72 8.22
N ASP A 248 17.94 -4.23 9.30
CA ASP A 248 18.66 -3.97 10.55
C ASP A 248 19.13 -5.27 11.22
N HIS A 249 18.32 -6.34 11.17
CA HIS A 249 18.71 -7.66 11.67
C HIS A 249 19.83 -8.32 10.83
N GLU A 250 19.80 -8.19 9.50
CA GLU A 250 20.88 -8.70 8.64
C GLU A 250 22.19 -7.90 8.80
N GLY A 251 22.10 -6.58 8.99
CA GLY A 251 23.25 -5.72 9.29
C GLY A 251 23.95 -6.10 10.60
N THR A 252 23.18 -6.48 11.62
CA THR A 252 23.72 -6.85 12.94
C THR A 252 24.44 -8.21 12.93
N LEU A 253 24.02 -9.15 12.07
CA LEU A 253 24.66 -10.46 11.93
C LEU A 253 25.95 -10.44 11.10
N SER A 254 26.15 -9.40 10.27
CA SER A 254 27.35 -9.27 9.43
C SER A 254 28.60 -8.74 10.18
N HIS A 255 28.46 -8.24 11.40
CA HIS A 255 29.55 -7.67 12.21
C HIS A 255 30.06 -8.62 13.31
N GLY A 256 29.66 -9.90 13.27
CA GLY A 256 29.91 -10.88 14.33
C GLY A 256 30.78 -12.07 13.95
N THR A 257 31.76 -11.93 13.05
CA THR A 257 32.84 -12.93 12.88
C THR A 257 34.03 -12.27 12.19
N ASN A 258 34.91 -11.65 12.99
CA ASN A 258 36.32 -11.43 12.68
C ASN A 258 37.02 -11.04 13.99
N LEU A 259 37.31 -12.05 14.82
CA LEU A 259 38.36 -12.07 15.83
C LEU A 259 39.00 -13.44 15.80
#